data_AF-T0T2A5-F1
#
_entry.id   AF-T0T2A5-F1
#
_cell.length_a   1.000
_cell.length_b   1.000
_cell.length_c   1.000
_cell.angle_alpha   90.00
_cell.angle_beta   90.00
_cell.angle_gamma   90.00
#
_symmetry.space_group_name_H-M   'P 1'
#
loop_
_entity.id
_entity.type
_entity.pdbx_description
1 polymer ?
#
loop_
_entity_poly.entity_id
_entity_poly.type
_entity_poly.pdbx_seq_one_letter_code
_entity_poly.pdbx_strand_id
1 'polypeptide(L)'
;MLFYIPSWASPVIRINIIDAFFCADSLPSSPTIIINKEVLLAKNATKRCDQKDFSMDRYHGRKVLESFIREYKGKRIIEITPIVVFNDAGEHDLVAWQEAFSKKWQEGKSYNLLAIGIPFVKREDFDKSEIGKRISFDVMTYSAKKQSGRHVSASHFVFPSDLELSKVKVISKEHFPDRKAHHELYGNSLSVVLGLVYELNKLN
;
A
#
# COMPACT_ATOMS: atom_id res chain seq x y z
N MET A 1 -1.27 -35.03 32.01
CA MET A 1 -1.69 -33.64 32.30
C MET A 1 -1.41 -32.82 31.04
N LEU A 2 -2.44 -32.49 30.25
CA LEU A 2 -2.30 -31.64 29.07
C LEU A 2 -2.35 -30.18 29.53
N PHE A 3 -1.24 -29.46 29.43
CA PHE A 3 -1.23 -28.02 29.64
C PHE A 3 -1.85 -27.36 28.42
N TYR A 4 -3.08 -26.90 28.57
CA TYR A 4 -3.67 -25.91 27.66
C TYR A 4 -2.81 -24.66 27.80
N ILE A 5 -1.89 -24.43 26.86
CA ILE A 5 -1.24 -23.14 26.71
C ILE A 5 -2.22 -22.33 25.89
N PRO A 6 -3.01 -21.44 26.52
CA PRO A 6 -3.95 -20.68 25.74
C PRO A 6 -3.14 -19.82 24.76
N SER A 7 -3.58 -19.80 23.50
CA SER A 7 -2.99 -19.01 22.43
C SER A 7 -3.31 -17.51 22.66
N TRP A 8 -2.65 -16.88 23.63
CA TRP A 8 -2.80 -15.43 23.91
C TRP A 8 -1.92 -14.56 23.01
N ALA A 9 -1.21 -15.14 22.04
CA ALA A 9 -0.55 -14.34 21.02
C ALA A 9 -1.63 -13.66 20.16
N SER A 10 -1.83 -12.36 20.38
CA SER A 10 -2.69 -11.55 19.54
C SER A 10 -2.23 -11.74 18.08
N PRO A 11 -3.13 -12.08 17.14
CA PRO A 11 -2.72 -12.47 15.80
C PRO A 11 -1.96 -11.32 15.13
N VAL A 12 -0.80 -11.65 14.56
CA VAL A 12 0.03 -10.71 13.79
C VAL A 12 -0.74 -10.30 12.54
N ILE A 13 -0.92 -8.99 12.37
CA ILE A 13 -1.55 -8.45 11.18
C ILE A 13 -0.47 -8.25 10.13
N ARG A 14 -0.62 -8.89 8.97
CA ARG A 14 0.35 -8.81 7.89
C ARG A 14 -0.15 -7.92 6.76
N ILE A 15 0.66 -6.95 6.36
CA ILE A 15 0.31 -5.91 5.39
C ILE A 15 1.35 -5.90 4.29
N ASN A 16 0.90 -5.86 3.04
CA ASN A 16 1.76 -5.44 1.93
C ASN A 16 1.53 -3.95 1.69
N ILE A 17 2.60 -3.18 1.54
CA ILE A 17 2.52 -1.81 1.02
C ILE A 17 3.15 -1.83 -0.36
N ILE A 18 2.36 -1.54 -1.39
CA ILE A 18 2.77 -1.65 -2.80
C ILE A 18 2.84 -0.23 -3.38
N ASP A 19 4.04 0.23 -3.70
CA ASP A 19 4.31 1.61 -4.11
C ASP A 19 5.65 1.72 -4.87
N ALA A 20 6.22 2.93 -4.96
CA ALA A 20 7.59 3.20 -5.40
C ALA A 20 8.62 2.77 -4.33
N PHE A 21 9.79 3.43 -4.23
CA PHE A 21 10.85 3.03 -3.30
C PHE A 21 10.56 3.41 -1.85
N PHE A 22 11.00 2.57 -0.90
CA PHE A 22 10.71 2.73 0.53
C PHE A 22 11.93 3.11 1.39
N CYS A 23 13.11 2.56 1.12
CA CYS A 23 14.28 2.74 1.98
C CYS A 23 14.03 2.37 3.46
N ALA A 24 13.33 1.26 3.68
CA ALA A 24 12.86 0.71 4.95
C ALA A 24 13.96 0.62 6.02
N ASP A 25 15.19 0.26 5.63
CA ASP A 25 16.31 0.07 6.56
C ASP A 25 16.71 1.36 7.30
N SER A 26 16.31 2.52 6.78
CA SER A 26 16.62 3.84 7.35
C SER A 26 15.44 4.49 8.08
N LEU A 27 14.33 3.76 8.23
CA LEU A 27 13.13 4.27 8.90
C LEU A 27 13.22 4.09 10.41
N PRO A 28 12.54 4.93 11.20
CA PRO A 28 12.48 4.78 12.64
C PRO A 28 11.87 3.42 13.01
N SER A 29 12.46 2.75 13.99
CA SER A 29 11.91 1.51 14.53
C SER A 29 10.65 1.77 15.35
N SER A 30 9.78 0.77 15.43
CA SER A 30 8.59 0.79 16.28
C SER A 30 8.45 -0.56 16.99
N PRO A 31 8.08 -0.59 18.28
CA PRO A 31 7.96 -1.84 19.03
C PRO A 31 6.82 -2.74 18.52
N THR A 32 5.84 -2.17 17.80
CA THR A 32 4.67 -2.88 17.30
C THR A 32 4.65 -3.04 15.78
N ILE A 33 5.68 -2.56 15.07
CA ILE A 33 5.76 -2.65 13.62
C ILE A 33 7.08 -3.30 13.23
N ILE A 34 6.97 -4.47 12.60
CA ILE A 34 8.07 -5.19 11.99
C ILE A 34 8.06 -4.86 10.50
N ILE A 35 9.14 -4.30 9.99
CA ILE A 35 9.27 -3.98 8.56
C ILE A 35 10.22 -4.99 7.94
N ASN A 36 9.70 -5.81 7.04
CA ASN A 36 10.48 -6.78 6.28
C ASN A 36 11.34 -6.09 5.22
N LYS A 37 12.32 -6.83 4.70
CA LYS A 37 13.14 -6.39 3.57
C LYS A 37 12.25 -6.04 2.36
N GLU A 38 12.57 -4.91 1.74
CA GLU A 38 11.93 -4.48 0.50
C GLU A 38 12.07 -5.51 -0.62
N VAL A 39 10.99 -5.69 -1.36
CA VAL A 39 10.93 -6.56 -2.54
C VAL A 39 10.91 -5.67 -3.79
N LEU A 40 11.88 -5.84 -4.68
CA LEU A 40 11.94 -5.10 -5.94
C LEU A 40 11.36 -5.98 -7.06
N LEU A 41 10.20 -5.59 -7.60
CA LEU A 41 9.54 -6.32 -8.69
C LEU A 41 9.68 -5.62 -10.05
N ALA A 42 9.84 -4.29 -10.06
CA ALA A 42 10.06 -3.56 -11.30
C ALA A 42 11.43 -3.84 -11.92
N LYS A 43 11.45 -3.96 -13.26
CA LYS A 43 12.70 -4.11 -14.01
C LYS A 43 13.59 -2.89 -13.82
N ASN A 44 14.89 -3.11 -13.64
CA ASN A 44 15.89 -2.05 -13.43
C ASN A 44 15.62 -1.17 -12.19
N ALA A 45 14.78 -1.61 -11.25
CA ALA A 45 14.65 -0.94 -9.96
C ALA A 45 15.93 -1.15 -9.16
N THR A 46 16.61 -0.05 -8.81
CA THR A 46 17.82 -0.09 -8.00
C THR A 46 17.55 0.67 -6.71
N LYS A 47 17.68 -0.01 -5.57
CA LYS A 47 17.55 0.62 -4.27
C LYS A 47 18.70 1.60 -4.05
N ARG A 48 18.41 2.90 -4.06
CA ARG A 48 19.34 3.99 -3.73
C ARG A 48 18.82 4.71 -2.48
N CYS A 49 19.40 4.41 -1.32
CA CYS A 49 18.97 4.98 -0.04
C CYS A 49 20.04 5.83 0.63
N ASP A 50 21.14 6.05 -0.08
CA ASP A 50 22.28 6.90 0.24
C ASP A 50 22.05 8.38 -0.13
N GLN A 51 20.94 8.68 -0.81
CA GLN A 51 20.61 10.04 -1.21
C GLN A 51 20.11 10.88 -0.02
N LYS A 52 20.51 12.16 0.00
CA LYS A 52 20.11 13.11 1.05
C LYS A 52 18.68 13.64 0.89
N ASP A 53 18.09 13.47 -0.29
CA ASP A 53 16.78 14.05 -0.62
C ASP A 53 15.71 12.99 -0.87
N PHE A 54 14.96 12.65 0.18
CA PHE A 54 13.79 11.78 0.11
C PHE A 54 12.50 12.53 -0.30
N SER A 55 12.58 13.80 -0.67
CA SER A 55 11.42 14.56 -1.14
C SER A 55 10.99 14.17 -2.55
N MET A 56 11.87 13.53 -3.34
CA MET A 56 11.59 13.09 -4.70
C MET A 56 10.42 12.09 -4.78
N ASP A 57 9.67 12.14 -5.88
CA ASP A 57 8.51 11.28 -6.12
C ASP A 57 8.88 9.79 -6.18
N ARG A 58 10.11 9.46 -6.59
CA ARG A 58 10.60 8.07 -6.56
C ARG A 58 10.57 7.44 -5.17
N TYR A 59 10.59 8.25 -4.10
CA TYR A 59 10.51 7.82 -2.71
C TYR A 59 9.10 7.99 -2.12
N HIS A 60 8.06 8.02 -2.96
CA HIS A 60 6.68 8.13 -2.49
C HIS A 60 6.32 7.01 -1.50
N GLY A 61 6.72 5.76 -1.78
CA GLY A 61 6.53 4.62 -0.88
C GLY A 61 7.11 4.84 0.52
N ARG A 62 8.28 5.49 0.61
CA ARG A 62 8.88 5.89 1.90
C ARG A 62 7.95 6.79 2.70
N LYS A 63 7.41 7.84 2.09
CA LYS A 63 6.50 8.80 2.75
C LYS A 63 5.23 8.12 3.26
N VAL A 64 4.73 7.15 2.50
CA VAL A 64 3.57 6.33 2.85
C VAL A 64 3.87 5.47 4.08
N LEU A 65 5.01 4.77 4.06
CA LEU A 65 5.43 3.91 5.17
C LEU A 65 5.78 4.73 6.43
N GLU A 66 6.48 5.87 6.30
CA GLU A 66 6.73 6.81 7.40
C GLU A 66 5.43 7.31 8.02
N SER A 67 4.44 7.66 7.19
CA SER A 67 3.12 8.06 7.67
C SER A 67 2.43 6.92 8.40
N PHE A 68 2.49 5.69 7.88
CA PHE A 68 1.92 4.53 8.57
C PHE A 68 2.54 4.33 9.96
N ILE A 69 3.87 4.37 10.05
CA ILE A 69 4.61 4.20 11.32
C ILE A 69 4.26 5.30 12.31
N ARG A 70 4.19 6.56 11.84
CA ARG A 70 3.88 7.71 12.70
C ARG A 70 2.46 7.66 13.23
N GLU A 71 1.48 7.27 12.41
CA GLU A 71 0.06 7.34 12.75
C GLU A 71 -0.46 6.10 13.48
N TYR A 72 0.15 4.92 13.28
CA TYR A 72 -0.28 3.72 13.99
C TYR A 72 0.07 3.78 15.48
N LYS A 73 -0.95 3.70 16.33
CA LYS A 73 -0.85 3.74 17.81
C LYS A 73 -1.45 2.49 18.48
N GLY A 74 -1.76 1.46 17.69
CA GLY A 74 -2.33 0.21 18.17
C GLY A 74 -1.34 -0.64 18.95
N LYS A 75 -1.87 -1.64 19.67
CA LYS A 75 -1.08 -2.58 20.48
C LYS A 75 -0.74 -3.88 19.76
N ARG A 76 -1.48 -4.20 18.68
CA ARG A 76 -1.22 -5.40 17.87
C ARG A 76 0.09 -5.26 17.09
N ILE A 77 0.79 -6.37 16.92
CA ILE A 77 1.97 -6.46 16.07
C ILE A 77 1.54 -6.41 14.60
N ILE A 78 2.11 -5.47 13.87
CA ILE A 78 1.96 -5.32 12.42
C ILE A 78 3.25 -5.77 11.75
N GLU A 79 3.15 -6.64 10.76
CA GLU A 79 4.26 -7.06 9.92
C GLU A 79 4.05 -6.50 8.50
N ILE A 80 4.97 -5.63 8.05
CA ILE A 80 4.89 -4.93 6.78
C ILE A 80 5.86 -5.54 5.79
N THR A 81 5.39 -5.87 4.60
CA THR A 81 6.23 -6.19 3.45
C THR A 81 6.12 -5.05 2.42
N PRO A 82 7.18 -4.22 2.24
CA PRO A 82 7.18 -3.20 1.21
C PRO A 82 7.52 -3.81 -0.16
N ILE A 83 6.70 -3.55 -1.17
CA ILE A 83 6.82 -4.10 -2.52
C ILE A 83 6.94 -2.94 -3.52
N VAL A 84 8.07 -2.88 -4.22
CA VAL A 84 8.40 -1.85 -5.21
C VAL A 84 8.00 -2.31 -6.60
N VAL A 85 7.07 -1.57 -7.22
CA VAL A 85 6.55 -1.85 -8.58
C VAL A 85 6.89 -0.76 -9.59
N PHE A 86 7.71 0.22 -9.20
CA PHE A 86 8.25 1.27 -10.07
C PHE A 86 9.77 1.14 -10.20
N ASN A 87 10.29 1.42 -11.39
CA ASN A 87 11.72 1.46 -11.64
C ASN A 87 12.34 2.81 -11.25
N ASP A 88 13.65 2.96 -11.47
CA ASP A 88 14.40 4.18 -11.17
C ASP A 88 13.89 5.43 -11.90
N ALA A 89 13.21 5.26 -13.04
CA ALA A 89 12.63 6.33 -13.85
C ALA A 89 11.17 6.66 -13.47
N GLY A 90 10.58 5.95 -12.50
CA GLY A 90 9.17 6.10 -12.15
C GLY A 90 8.21 5.41 -13.12
N GLU A 91 8.74 4.52 -13.97
CA GLU A 91 7.93 3.68 -14.85
C GLU A 91 7.53 2.40 -14.12
N HIS A 92 6.38 1.84 -14.47
CA HIS A 92 5.90 0.57 -13.96
C HIS A 92 5.44 -0.30 -15.12
N ASP A 93 5.43 -1.61 -14.92
CA ASP A 93 4.93 -2.55 -15.93
C ASP A 93 3.90 -3.51 -15.34
N LEU A 94 3.08 -4.06 -16.23
CA LEU A 94 1.99 -4.97 -15.86
C LEU A 94 2.52 -6.21 -15.13
N VAL A 95 3.72 -6.69 -15.45
CA VAL A 95 4.30 -7.91 -14.89
C VAL A 95 4.64 -7.72 -13.41
N ALA A 96 5.24 -6.58 -13.05
CA ALA A 96 5.52 -6.25 -11.65
C ALA A 96 4.24 -6.19 -10.80
N TRP A 97 3.17 -5.63 -11.36
CA TRP A 97 1.87 -5.59 -10.69
C TRP A 97 1.21 -6.98 -10.57
N GLN A 98 1.27 -7.81 -11.62
CA GLN A 98 0.81 -9.20 -11.58
C GLN A 98 1.53 -10.01 -10.51
N GLU A 99 2.85 -9.81 -10.40
CA GLU A 99 3.64 -10.46 -9.37
C GLU A 99 3.27 -9.91 -7.98
N ALA A 100 3.12 -8.60 -7.78
CA ALA A 100 2.74 -8.03 -6.48
C ALA A 100 1.40 -8.59 -5.93
N PHE A 101 0.47 -8.92 -6.83
CA PHE A 101 -0.82 -9.54 -6.48
C PHE A 101 -0.83 -11.07 -6.62
N SER A 102 0.32 -11.72 -6.88
CA SER A 102 0.39 -13.17 -7.00
C SER A 102 0.19 -13.86 -5.64
N LYS A 103 -0.27 -15.12 -5.67
CA LYS A 103 -0.52 -15.92 -4.44
C LYS A 103 0.65 -15.87 -3.47
N LYS A 104 1.89 -15.92 -3.98
CA LYS A 104 3.14 -15.84 -3.19
C LYS A 104 3.17 -14.67 -2.22
N TRP A 105 2.66 -13.51 -2.63
CA TRP A 105 2.69 -12.29 -1.81
C TRP A 105 1.40 -12.07 -1.02
N GLN A 106 0.31 -12.75 -1.38
CA GLN A 106 -1.00 -12.57 -0.78
C GLN A 106 -1.33 -13.61 0.29
N GLU A 107 -0.72 -14.80 0.22
CA GLU A 107 -0.96 -15.89 1.17
C GLU A 107 -0.55 -15.51 2.60
N GLY A 108 -1.50 -15.63 3.54
CA GLY A 108 -1.30 -15.26 4.94
C GLY A 108 -1.29 -13.75 5.23
N LYS A 109 -1.62 -12.90 4.24
CA LYS A 109 -1.76 -11.45 4.41
C LYS A 109 -3.19 -11.04 4.75
N SER A 110 -3.32 -9.94 5.47
CA SER A 110 -4.60 -9.36 5.88
C SER A 110 -4.98 -8.15 5.03
N TYR A 111 -3.99 -7.35 4.63
CA TYR A 111 -4.22 -6.07 3.93
C TYR A 111 -3.21 -5.81 2.81
N ASN A 112 -3.67 -5.15 1.75
CA ASN A 112 -2.83 -4.45 0.79
C ASN A 112 -3.10 -2.95 0.93
N LEU A 113 -2.03 -2.16 1.05
CA LEU A 113 -2.09 -0.71 1.06
C LEU A 113 -1.43 -0.17 -0.20
N LEU A 114 -2.23 0.51 -1.04
CA LEU A 114 -1.76 1.19 -2.25
C LEU A 114 -2.07 2.67 -2.12
N ALA A 115 -1.07 3.51 -1.90
CA ALA A 115 -1.28 4.95 -1.84
C ALA A 115 -1.18 5.61 -3.24
N ILE A 116 -1.44 4.83 -4.28
CA ILE A 116 -1.33 5.23 -5.68
C ILE A 116 -2.50 4.68 -6.49
N GLY A 117 -2.85 5.38 -7.57
CA GLY A 117 -3.79 4.91 -8.58
C GLY A 117 -3.07 4.70 -9.91
N ILE A 118 -3.24 3.55 -10.53
CA ILE A 118 -2.63 3.21 -11.82
C ILE A 118 -3.63 3.53 -12.94
N PRO A 119 -3.34 4.48 -13.83
CA PRO A 119 -4.16 4.67 -15.02
C PRO A 119 -3.93 3.53 -16.01
N PHE A 120 -4.97 2.73 -16.25
CA PHE A 120 -5.12 1.90 -17.44
C PHE A 120 -5.91 2.67 -18.49
N VAL A 121 -5.55 2.46 -19.76
CA VAL A 121 -6.21 3.14 -20.88
C VAL A 121 -7.65 2.66 -21.03
N LYS A 122 -7.95 1.38 -20.75
CA LYS A 122 -9.29 0.79 -20.82
C LYS A 122 -9.53 -0.27 -19.73
N ARG A 123 -10.76 -0.39 -19.24
CA ARG A 123 -11.17 -1.38 -18.22
C ARG A 123 -11.02 -2.81 -18.73
N GLU A 124 -11.30 -3.05 -20.01
CA GLU A 124 -11.20 -4.39 -20.60
C GLU A 124 -9.76 -4.90 -20.64
N ASP A 125 -8.77 -4.00 -20.66
CA ASP A 125 -7.35 -4.37 -20.59
C ASP A 125 -6.98 -4.87 -19.19
N PHE A 126 -7.64 -4.35 -18.16
CA PHE A 126 -7.49 -4.81 -16.79
C PHE A 126 -8.15 -6.19 -16.58
N ASP A 127 -9.39 -6.38 -17.03
CA ASP A 127 -10.11 -7.66 -16.88
C ASP A 127 -9.46 -8.80 -17.69
N LYS A 128 -8.80 -8.46 -18.80
CA LYS A 128 -7.96 -9.41 -19.57
C LYS A 128 -6.60 -9.66 -18.93
N SER A 129 -6.13 -8.78 -18.05
CA SER A 129 -4.84 -8.95 -17.39
C SER A 129 -4.88 -10.08 -16.37
N GLU A 130 -3.74 -10.73 -16.16
CA GLU A 130 -3.62 -11.71 -15.08
C GLU A 130 -3.81 -11.08 -13.69
N ILE A 131 -3.71 -9.75 -13.54
CA ILE A 131 -3.95 -9.06 -12.26
C ILE A 131 -5.39 -9.23 -11.81
N GLY A 132 -6.34 -8.91 -12.70
CA GLY A 132 -7.78 -9.00 -12.40
C GLY A 132 -8.21 -10.41 -11.96
N LYS A 133 -7.53 -11.44 -12.49
CA LYS A 133 -7.77 -12.84 -12.11
C LYS A 133 -7.06 -13.28 -10.82
N ARG A 134 -5.97 -12.60 -10.43
CA ARG A 134 -5.05 -13.03 -9.35
C ARG A 134 -5.21 -12.27 -8.05
N ILE A 135 -5.92 -11.14 -8.03
CA ILE A 135 -6.24 -10.48 -6.77
C ILE A 135 -7.06 -11.45 -5.93
N SER A 136 -6.38 -12.05 -4.94
CA SER A 136 -7.05 -12.87 -3.94
C SER A 136 -8.05 -11.99 -3.22
N PHE A 137 -9.33 -12.31 -3.40
CA PHE A 137 -10.41 -11.54 -2.83
C PHE A 137 -10.37 -11.54 -1.30
N ASP A 138 -9.50 -12.25 -0.58
CA ASP A 138 -9.51 -12.24 0.89
C ASP A 138 -8.67 -11.13 1.53
N VAL A 139 -7.98 -10.32 0.72
CA VAL A 139 -7.13 -9.22 1.20
C VAL A 139 -7.82 -7.87 0.99
N MET A 140 -8.12 -7.16 2.07
CA MET A 140 -8.73 -5.83 1.96
C MET A 140 -7.72 -4.83 1.40
N THR A 141 -8.10 -4.15 0.32
CA THR A 141 -7.22 -3.24 -0.42
C THR A 141 -7.65 -1.79 -0.21
N TYR A 142 -6.72 -0.95 0.23
CA TYR A 142 -6.94 0.49 0.38
C TYR A 142 -6.26 1.24 -0.76
N SER A 143 -7.00 2.12 -1.44
CA SER A 143 -6.49 2.88 -2.59
C SER A 143 -6.91 4.34 -2.59
N ALA A 144 -6.03 5.19 -3.10
CA ALA A 144 -6.28 6.61 -3.29
C ALA A 144 -7.30 6.83 -4.40
N LYS A 145 -8.30 7.69 -4.16
CA LYS A 145 -9.24 8.11 -5.21
C LYS A 145 -8.49 8.80 -6.37
N LYS A 146 -8.93 8.54 -7.60
CA LYS A 146 -8.48 9.18 -8.84
C LYS A 146 -8.37 10.71 -8.67
N GLN A 147 -7.21 11.27 -9.02
CA GLN A 147 -7.05 12.70 -9.27
C GLN A 147 -6.81 12.90 -10.76
N SER A 148 -7.63 13.73 -11.41
CA SER A 148 -7.40 14.14 -12.79
C SER A 148 -6.15 15.03 -12.86
N GLY A 149 -5.18 14.62 -13.66
CA GLY A 149 -3.93 15.36 -13.93
C GLY A 149 -3.66 15.41 -15.45
N ARG A 150 -2.59 16.10 -15.87
CA ARG A 150 -2.23 16.24 -17.30
C ARG A 150 -2.14 14.91 -18.07
N HIS A 151 -1.88 13.80 -17.37
CA HIS A 151 -1.70 12.46 -17.96
C HIS A 151 -2.86 11.48 -17.68
N VAL A 152 -3.91 11.88 -16.95
CA VAL A 152 -5.06 11.01 -16.63
C VAL A 152 -6.35 11.71 -17.05
N SER A 153 -6.89 11.31 -18.19
CA SER A 153 -8.17 11.81 -18.70
C SER A 153 -9.38 11.16 -17.99
N ALA A 154 -10.57 11.75 -18.17
CA ALA A 154 -11.81 11.20 -17.65
C ALA A 154 -12.07 9.75 -18.10
N SER A 155 -11.62 9.38 -19.32
CA SER A 155 -11.79 8.05 -19.90
C SER A 155 -10.83 6.98 -19.40
N HIS A 156 -9.79 7.35 -18.63
CA HIS A 156 -8.86 6.37 -18.07
C HIS A 156 -9.52 5.62 -16.90
N PHE A 157 -9.37 4.30 -16.91
CA PHE A 157 -9.69 3.45 -15.76
C PHE A 157 -8.53 3.51 -14.76
N VAL A 158 -8.79 3.81 -13.50
CA VAL A 158 -7.74 3.90 -12.47
C VAL A 158 -7.83 2.72 -11.52
N PHE A 159 -6.83 1.86 -11.55
CA PHE A 159 -6.76 0.70 -10.67
C PHE A 159 -6.03 1.01 -9.34
N PRO A 160 -6.42 0.38 -8.22
CA PRO A 160 -7.64 -0.40 -8.03
C PRO A 160 -8.85 0.48 -7.68
N SER A 161 -8.73 1.82 -7.71
CA SER A 161 -9.79 2.72 -7.24
C SER A 161 -11.12 2.62 -8.01
N ASP A 162 -11.07 2.21 -9.27
CA ASP A 162 -12.24 2.08 -10.14
C ASP A 162 -12.76 0.63 -10.18
N LEU A 163 -12.22 -0.26 -9.34
CA LEU A 163 -12.75 -1.60 -9.16
C LEU A 163 -13.98 -1.56 -8.24
N GLU A 164 -15.13 -1.92 -8.79
CA GLU A 164 -16.35 -2.21 -8.02
C GLU A 164 -16.25 -3.60 -7.34
N LEU A 165 -15.25 -3.78 -6.49
CA LEU A 165 -15.08 -5.00 -5.70
C LEU A 165 -15.50 -4.74 -4.26
N SER A 166 -16.31 -5.62 -3.69
CA SER A 166 -16.83 -5.51 -2.32
C SER A 166 -15.77 -5.44 -1.22
N LYS A 167 -14.50 -5.73 -1.55
CA LYS A 167 -13.36 -5.77 -0.63
C LYS A 167 -12.23 -4.78 -0.97
N VAL A 168 -12.46 -3.89 -1.93
CA VAL A 168 -11.61 -2.70 -2.16
C VAL A 168 -12.27 -1.52 -1.45
N LYS A 169 -11.58 -0.95 -0.46
CA LYS A 169 -12.00 0.30 0.18
C LYS A 169 -11.23 1.45 -0.46
N VAL A 170 -11.92 2.19 -1.33
CA VAL A 170 -11.38 3.41 -1.92
C VAL A 170 -11.51 4.54 -0.92
N ILE A 171 -10.40 5.14 -0.52
CA ILE A 171 -10.37 6.22 0.46
C ILE A 171 -10.01 7.52 -0.23
N SER A 172 -10.86 8.54 -0.05
CA SER A 172 -10.63 9.90 -0.54
C SER A 172 -10.43 10.87 0.61
N LYS A 173 -9.94 12.07 0.27
CA LYS A 173 -9.81 13.20 1.20
C LYS A 173 -11.13 13.54 1.93
N GLU A 174 -12.26 13.27 1.30
CA GLU A 174 -13.61 13.56 1.82
C GLU A 174 -14.02 12.60 2.96
N HIS A 175 -13.34 11.45 3.08
CA HIS A 175 -13.63 10.44 4.10
C HIS A 175 -13.15 10.84 5.50
N PHE A 176 -12.29 11.86 5.63
CA PHE A 176 -11.76 12.38 6.90
C PHE A 176 -11.90 13.92 6.98
N PRO A 177 -13.12 14.45 7.16
CA PRO A 177 -13.38 15.89 7.05
C PRO A 177 -12.73 16.76 8.14
N ASP A 178 -12.36 16.17 9.29
CA ASP A 178 -11.95 16.94 10.48
C ASP A 178 -10.43 17.15 10.68
N ARG A 179 -9.56 16.71 9.75
CA ARG A 179 -8.09 16.88 9.90
C ARG A 179 -7.49 17.89 8.93
N LYS A 180 -8.03 19.12 8.85
CA LYS A 180 -7.56 20.18 7.94
C LYS A 180 -6.03 20.39 7.91
N ALA A 181 -5.33 20.26 9.04
CA ALA A 181 -3.89 20.54 9.14
C ALA A 181 -2.95 19.47 8.51
N HIS A 182 -3.41 18.22 8.34
CA HIS A 182 -2.57 17.16 7.76
C HIS A 182 -2.73 17.01 6.24
N HIS A 183 -3.77 17.63 5.66
CA HIS A 183 -4.21 17.39 4.29
C HIS A 183 -3.52 18.28 3.24
N GLU A 184 -2.79 19.32 3.64
CA GLU A 184 -2.09 20.23 2.73
C GLU A 184 -0.71 19.73 2.30
N LEU A 185 -0.10 18.79 3.04
CA LEU A 185 1.28 18.34 2.80
C LEU A 185 1.39 16.99 2.07
N TYR A 186 0.34 16.14 2.05
CA TYR A 186 0.48 14.72 1.66
C TYR A 186 -0.61 14.16 0.72
N GLY A 187 -1.52 14.98 0.19
CA GLY A 187 -2.49 14.56 -0.84
C GLY A 187 -3.39 13.37 -0.46
N ASN A 188 -3.91 12.66 -1.46
CA ASN A 188 -4.79 11.49 -1.25
C ASN A 188 -4.06 10.32 -0.56
N SER A 189 -2.74 10.20 -0.70
CA SER A 189 -1.90 9.13 -0.14
C SER A 189 -2.02 9.02 1.38
N LEU A 190 -1.97 10.15 2.10
CA LEU A 190 -2.14 10.14 3.56
C LEU A 190 -3.55 9.72 3.99
N SER A 191 -4.58 10.07 3.21
CA SER A 191 -5.96 9.67 3.53
C SER A 191 -6.11 8.14 3.50
N VAL A 192 -5.46 7.47 2.53
CA VAL A 192 -5.45 6.00 2.44
C VAL A 192 -4.77 5.37 3.66
N VAL A 193 -3.60 5.88 4.04
CA VAL A 193 -2.86 5.45 5.23
C VAL A 193 -3.72 5.60 6.48
N LEU A 194 -4.32 6.78 6.67
CA LEU A 194 -5.17 7.07 7.82
C LEU A 194 -6.41 6.17 7.86
N GLY A 195 -6.99 5.85 6.70
CA GLY A 195 -8.12 4.93 6.60
C GLY A 195 -7.79 3.52 7.08
N LEU A 196 -6.68 2.96 6.61
CA LEU A 196 -6.23 1.66 7.10
C LEU A 196 -5.87 1.73 8.60
N VAL A 197 -5.11 2.73 9.03
CA VAL A 197 -4.71 2.89 10.44
C VAL A 197 -5.93 3.00 11.37
N TYR A 198 -6.95 3.75 10.98
CA TYR A 198 -8.19 3.89 11.74
C TYR A 198 -8.88 2.53 11.93
N GLU A 199 -8.98 1.74 10.87
CA GLU A 199 -9.61 0.41 10.92
C GLU A 199 -8.78 -0.57 11.74
N LEU A 200 -7.44 -0.54 11.62
CA LEU A 200 -6.55 -1.34 12.46
C LEU A 200 -6.66 -0.98 13.94
N ASN A 201 -6.82 0.31 14.25
CA ASN A 201 -6.94 0.76 15.64
C ASN A 201 -8.23 0.27 16.31
N LYS A 202 -9.33 0.07 15.56
CA LYS A 202 -10.59 -0.52 16.06
C LYS A 202 -10.49 -1.99 16.46
N LEU A 203 -9.45 -2.69 15.99
CA LEU A 203 -9.24 -4.10 16.32
C LEU A 203 -8.56 -4.29 17.68
N ASN A 204 -8.12 -3.21 18.34
CA ASN A 204 -7.57 -3.25 19.70
C ASN A 204 -8.68 -3.17 20.74
#